data_AF-A0A6A6ATD8-F1
#
_entry.id   AF-A0A6A6ATD8-F1
#
_cell.length_a   1.000
_cell.length_b   1.000
_cell.length_c   1.000
_cell.angle_alpha   90.00
_cell.angle_beta   90.00
_cell.angle_gamma   90.00
#
_symmetry.space_group_name_H-M   'P 1'
#
loop_
_entity.id
_entity.type
_entity.pdbx_description
1 polymer ?
#
loop_
_entity_poly.entity_id
_entity_poly.type
_entity_poly.pdbx_seq_one_letter_code
_entity_poly.pdbx_strand_id
1 'polypeptide(L)' 'IKTEISTFSNGLQTVGKPYWLTSKQKRENQLAGSVAVAFRTEKDRRLAISQRLYIAGVSCRVENL' A
#
# COMPACT_ATOMS: atom_id res chain seq x y z
N ILE A 1 5.18 -11.68 -0.87
CA ILE A 1 4.03 -10.88 -1.36
C ILE A 1 2.70 -11.54 -1.02
N LYS A 2 2.22 -12.58 -1.74
CA LYS A 2 0.88 -13.15 -1.43
C LYS A 2 0.75 -13.63 0.02
N THR A 3 1.77 -14.34 0.53
CA THR A 3 1.82 -14.80 1.92
C THR A 3 1.94 -13.64 2.92
N GLU A 4 2.74 -12.62 2.61
CA GLU A 4 2.86 -11.42 3.45
C GLU A 4 1.52 -10.66 3.50
N ILE A 5 0.87 -10.47 2.36
CA ILE A 5 -0.43 -9.80 2.28
C ILE A 5 -1.48 -10.61 3.05
N SER A 6 -1.51 -11.94 2.95
CA SER A 6 -2.45 -12.74 3.76
C SER A 6 -2.18 -12.63 5.26
N THR A 7 -0.91 -12.50 5.68
CA THR A 7 -0.55 -12.33 7.09
C THR A 7 -1.02 -10.99 7.67
N PHE A 8 -0.92 -9.90 6.90
CA PHE A 8 -1.26 -8.56 7.37
C PHE A 8 -2.68 -8.10 7.00
N SER A 9 -3.40 -8.85 6.17
CA SER A 9 -4.73 -8.50 5.65
C SER A 9 -5.68 -9.68 5.77
N ASN A 10 -5.83 -10.18 6.99
CA ASN A 10 -6.64 -11.36 7.27
C ASN A 10 -8.11 -11.10 6.87
N GLY A 11 -8.66 -11.93 5.99
CA GLY A 11 -10.01 -11.78 5.41
C GLY A 11 -10.10 -10.95 4.12
N LEU A 12 -9.01 -10.36 3.62
CA LEU A 12 -8.99 -9.66 2.33
C LEU A 12 -8.31 -10.53 1.25
N GLN A 13 -8.98 -10.70 0.11
CA GLN A 13 -8.40 -11.39 -1.05
C GLN A 13 -7.67 -10.39 -1.96
N THR A 14 -6.41 -10.70 -2.30
CA THR A 14 -5.67 -9.95 -3.31
C THR A 14 -6.30 -10.13 -4.68
N VAL A 15 -6.68 -9.03 -5.33
CA VAL A 15 -7.12 -9.02 -6.72
C VAL A 15 -5.92 -8.82 -7.65
N GLY A 16 -5.78 -9.68 -8.67
CA GLY A 16 -4.70 -9.60 -9.67
C GLY A 16 -3.38 -10.24 -9.24
N LYS A 17 -2.28 -9.84 -9.89
CA LYS A 17 -0.91 -10.34 -9.61
C LYS A 17 -0.12 -9.24 -8.89
N PRO A 18 -0.09 -9.23 -7.54
CA PRO A 18 0.69 -8.24 -6.81
C PRO A 18 2.18 -8.48 -7.06
N TYR A 19 2.90 -7.41 -7.37
CA TYR A 19 4.35 -7.42 -7.57
C TYR A 19 4.98 -6.24 -6.84
N TRP A 20 6.23 -6.40 -6.43
CA TRP A 20 6.99 -5.29 -5.89
C TRP A 20 7.51 -4.41 -7.03
N LEU A 21 7.27 -3.11 -6.96
CA LEU A 21 7.81 -2.14 -7.92
C LEU A 21 9.33 -1.94 -7.78
N THR A 22 9.89 -2.22 -6.61
CA THR A 22 11.33 -2.09 -6.32
C THR A 22 12.02 -3.46 -6.31
N SER A 23 13.34 -3.48 -6.50
CA SER A 23 14.14 -4.70 -6.34
C SER A 23 14.29 -5.06 -4.85
N LYS A 24 14.52 -6.34 -4.54
CA LYS A 24 14.69 -6.84 -3.16
C LYS A 24 15.80 -6.10 -2.41
N GLN A 25 16.94 -5.92 -3.08
CA GLN A 25 18.13 -5.25 -2.56
C GLN A 25 17.88 -3.77 -2.21
N LYS A 26 16.99 -3.10 -2.96
CA LYS A 26 16.61 -1.71 -2.69
C LYS A 26 15.68 -1.60 -1.47
N ARG A 27 14.83 -2.62 -1.23
CA ARG A 27 13.96 -2.69 -0.06
C ARG A 27 14.72 -2.98 1.24
N GLU A 28 15.71 -3.87 1.20
CA GLU A 28 16.50 -4.23 2.38
C GLU A 28 17.28 -3.04 2.96
N ASN A 29 17.64 -2.08 2.11
CA ASN A 29 18.40 -0.88 2.50
C ASN A 29 17.56 0.40 2.60
N GLN A 30 16.24 0.34 2.34
CA GLN A 30 15.37 1.52 2.39
C GLN A 30 14.81 1.72 3.80
N LEU A 31 15.27 2.79 4.46
CA LEU A 31 14.73 3.25 5.75
C LEU A 31 13.30 3.81 5.64
N ALA A 32 12.90 4.27 4.45
CA ALA A 32 11.57 4.76 4.15
C ALA A 32 11.11 4.23 2.78
N GLY A 33 9.89 3.71 2.73
CA GLY A 33 9.26 3.18 1.52
C GLY A 33 7.98 3.94 1.18
N SER A 34 7.74 4.15 -0.12
CA SER A 34 6.47 4.68 -0.64
C SER A 34 5.68 3.53 -1.26
N VAL A 35 4.37 3.53 -1.06
CA VAL A 35 3.44 2.53 -1.60
C VAL A 35 2.44 3.25 -2.51
N ALA A 36 2.25 2.74 -3.73
CA ALA A 36 1.19 3.22 -4.62
C ALA A 36 -0.08 2.39 -4.37
N VAL A 37 -1.19 3.06 -4.09
CA VAL A 37 -2.50 2.44 -3.84
C VAL A 37 -3.48 2.94 -4.91
N ALA A 38 -4.10 2.00 -5.62
CA ALA A 38 -5.17 2.31 -6.56
C ALA A 38 -6.51 2.31 -5.85
N PHE A 39 -7.30 3.37 -6.04
CA PHE A 39 -8.66 3.48 -5.53
C PHE A 39 -9.66 3.21 -6.65
N ARG A 40 -10.77 2.54 -6.31
CA ARG A 40 -11.83 2.24 -7.29
C ARG A 40 -12.55 3.50 -7.76
N THR A 41 -12.71 4.49 -6.88
CA THR A 41 -13.40 5.73 -7.20
C THR A 41 -12.55 6.95 -6.85
N GLU A 42 -12.78 8.03 -7.59
CA GLU A 42 -12.17 9.33 -7.32
C GLU A 42 -12.52 9.88 -5.93
N LYS A 43 -13.74 9.59 -5.45
CA LYS A 43 -14.19 9.99 -4.12
C LYS A 43 -13.35 9.36 -3.02
N ASP A 44 -13.07 8.06 -3.13
CA ASP A 44 -12.25 7.33 -2.15
C ASP A 44 -10.80 7.82 -2.18
N ARG A 45 -10.27 8.11 -3.38
CA ARG A 45 -8.93 8.72 -3.53
C ARG A 45 -8.84 10.06 -2.81
N ARG A 46 -9.81 10.96 -3.05
CA ARG A 46 -9.83 12.29 -2.41
C ARG A 46 -9.97 12.19 -0.90
N LEU A 47 -10.79 11.27 -0.40
CA LEU A 47 -10.93 11.03 1.02
C LEU A 47 -9.58 10.61 1.64
N ALA A 48 -8.89 9.66 1.01
CA ALA A 48 -7.58 9.19 1.45
C ALA A 48 -6.49 10.28 1.43
N ILE A 49 -6.57 11.25 0.51
CA ILE A 49 -5.64 12.41 0.47
C ILE A 49 -5.96 13.42 1.58
N SER A 50 -7.25 13.68 1.82
CA SER A 50 -7.69 14.63 2.85
C SER A 50 -7.47 14.11 4.28
N GLN A 51 -7.33 12.80 4.43
CA GLN A 51 -7.17 12.12 5.71
C GLN A 51 -5.83 11.36 5.76
N ARG A 52 -5.55 10.72 6.89
CA ARG A 52 -4.42 9.79 7.00
C ARG A 52 -4.88 8.40 6.62
N LEU A 53 -4.11 7.73 5.78
CA LEU A 53 -4.37 6.35 5.39
C LEU A 53 -3.59 5.41 6.30
N TYR A 54 -4.29 4.54 7.02
CA TYR A 54 -3.66 3.54 7.85
C TYR A 54 -3.35 2.29 7.03
N ILE A 55 -2.07 1.97 6.86
CA ILE A 55 -1.60 0.76 6.19
C ILE A 55 -0.82 -0.06 7.21
N ALA A 56 -1.25 -1.29 7.46
CA ALA A 56 -0.62 -2.21 8.42
C ALA A 56 -0.38 -1.58 9.82
N GLY A 57 -1.34 -0.78 10.30
CA GLY A 57 -1.24 -0.10 11.61
C GLY A 57 -0.39 1.17 11.62
N VAL A 58 0.21 1.56 10.49
CA VAL A 58 1.00 2.79 10.35
C VAL A 58 0.15 3.88 9.70
N SER A 59 0.11 5.05 10.33
CA SER A 59 -0.51 6.25 9.76
C SER A 59 0.38 6.83 8.65
N CYS A 60 -0.05 6.71 7.40
CA CYS A 60 0.66 7.21 6.24
C CYS A 60 0.05 8.53 5.72
N ARG A 61 0.93 9.43 5.26
CA ARG A 61 0.54 10.59 4.44
C ARG A 61 0.31 10.12 3.01
N VAL A 62 -0.76 10.58 2.40
CA VAL A 62 -1.12 10.25 1.02
C VAL A 62 -0.91 11.47 0.13
N GLU A 63 -0.32 11.27 -1.04
CA GLU A 63 -0.10 12.30 -2.04
C GLU A 63 -0.54 11.79 -3.41
N ASN A 64 -0.96 12.70 -4.30
CA ASN A 64 -1.21 12.34 -5.69
C ASN A 64 0.13 12.05 -6.38
N LEU A 65 0.21 10.88 -7.01
CA LEU A 65 1.25 10.55 -7.97
C LEU A 65 1.02 11.29 -9.29
#